data_AF-A0A6P1BWL0-F1
#
_entry.id   AF-A0A6P1BWL0-F1
#
_cell.length_a   1.000
_cell.length_b   1.000
_cell.length_c   1.000
_cell.angle_alpha   90.00
_cell.angle_beta   90.00
_cell.angle_gamma   90.00
#
_symmetry.space_group_name_H-M   'P 1'
#
loop_
_entity.id
_entity.type
_entity.pdbx_description
1 polymer ?
#
loop_
_entity_poly.entity_id
_entity_poly.type
_entity_poly.pdbx_seq_one_letter_code
_entity_poly.pdbx_strand_id
1 'polypeptide(L)'
;MGAAPAEPQLVADFKTWLRKHRGASDATVRLYARDAAGLMMELRSDPAGWRPNDVRSYFLQRASNSGSGTIEKMTTSLRAFLRYLAVAGRCQAGLDGA
;
A
#
# COMPACT_ATOMS: atom_id res chain seq x y z
N MET A 1 14.39 -4.22 -24.63
CA MET A 1 13.00 -4.70 -24.46
C MET A 1 12.40 -3.95 -23.29
N GLY A 2 11.71 -2.84 -23.57
CA GLY A 2 11.06 -2.05 -22.54
C GLY A 2 9.81 -2.78 -22.10
N ALA A 3 9.87 -3.47 -20.96
CA ALA A 3 8.64 -3.88 -20.30
C ALA A 3 7.87 -2.58 -20.00
N ALA A 4 6.62 -2.47 -20.49
CA ALA A 4 5.64 -1.55 -19.93
C ALA A 4 5.82 -1.58 -18.40
N PRO A 5 5.69 -0.46 -17.65
CA PRO A 5 5.89 -0.49 -16.21
C PRO A 5 4.89 -1.49 -15.64
N ALA A 6 5.36 -2.73 -15.48
CA ALA A 6 4.56 -3.84 -15.07
C ALA A 6 4.13 -3.42 -13.68
N GLU A 7 2.83 -3.54 -13.42
CA GLU A 7 2.32 -3.40 -12.07
C GLU A 7 3.34 -4.06 -11.13
N PRO A 8 3.89 -3.31 -10.15
CA PRO A 8 4.99 -3.83 -9.35
C PRO A 8 4.59 -5.21 -8.85
N GLN A 9 5.44 -6.22 -9.02
CA GLN A 9 5.11 -7.61 -8.67
C GLN A 9 4.50 -7.71 -7.26
N LEU A 10 4.98 -6.85 -6.37
CA LEU A 10 4.48 -6.61 -5.03
C LEU A 10 2.99 -6.23 -4.94
N VAL A 11 2.49 -5.38 -5.85
CA VAL A 11 1.07 -5.01 -5.94
C VAL A 11 0.24 -6.20 -6.43
N ALA A 12 0.75 -7.00 -7.37
CA ALA A 12 0.07 -8.22 -7.83
C ALA A 12 -0.02 -9.28 -6.72
N ASP A 13 1.06 -9.48 -5.95
CA ASP A 13 1.09 -10.35 -4.78
C ASP A 13 0.15 -9.83 -3.67
N PHE A 14 0.11 -8.52 -3.45
CA PHE A 14 -0.82 -7.91 -2.50
C PHE A 14 -2.29 -8.14 -2.88
N LYS A 15 -2.66 -8.03 -4.17
CA LYS A 15 -4.01 -8.36 -4.65
C LYS A 15 -4.39 -9.79 -4.32
N THR A 16 -3.47 -10.73 -4.55
CA THR A 16 -3.68 -12.15 -4.25
C THR A 16 -3.83 -12.37 -2.75
N TRP A 17 -3.02 -11.69 -1.94
CA TRP A 17 -3.09 -11.75 -0.48
C TRP A 17 -4.42 -11.19 0.05
N LEU A 18 -4.92 -10.07 -0.49
CA LEU A 18 -6.22 -9.50 -0.10
C LEU A 18 -7.39 -10.45 -0.36
N ARG A 19 -7.37 -11.13 -1.51
CA ARG A 19 -8.39 -12.15 -1.84
C ARG A 19 -8.29 -13.35 -0.90
N LYS A 20 -7.08 -13.87 -0.66
CA LYS A 20 -6.85 -15.07 0.15
C LYS A 20 -7.09 -14.84 1.65
N HIS A 21 -6.61 -13.73 2.21
CA HIS A 21 -6.64 -13.50 3.66
C HIS A 21 -7.83 -12.66 4.12
N ARG A 22 -8.31 -11.72 3.30
CA ARG A 22 -9.41 -10.82 3.69
C ARG A 22 -10.73 -11.14 3.01
N GLY A 23 -10.76 -12.09 2.07
CA GLY A 23 -11.95 -12.36 1.26
C GLY A 23 -12.47 -11.11 0.55
N ALA A 24 -11.59 -10.16 0.24
CA ALA A 24 -11.98 -8.85 -0.25
C ALA A 24 -12.58 -8.95 -1.67
N SER A 25 -13.69 -8.24 -1.89
CA SER A 25 -14.31 -8.11 -3.21
C SER A 25 -13.35 -7.51 -4.23
N ASP A 26 -13.53 -7.81 -5.51
CA ASP A 26 -12.64 -7.32 -6.57
C ASP A 26 -12.56 -5.78 -6.62
N ALA A 27 -13.66 -5.08 -6.28
CA ALA A 27 -13.69 -3.62 -6.14
C ALA A 27 -12.74 -3.12 -5.03
N THR A 28 -12.76 -3.75 -3.85
CA THR A 28 -11.87 -3.42 -2.73
C THR A 28 -10.42 -3.74 -3.07
N VAL A 29 -10.17 -4.88 -3.73
CA VAL A 29 -8.84 -5.28 -4.18
C VAL A 29 -8.27 -4.27 -5.17
N ARG A 30 -9.07 -3.80 -6.14
CA ARG A 30 -8.65 -2.77 -7.10
C ARG A 30 -8.37 -1.44 -6.43
N LEU A 31 -9.24 -1.01 -5.52
CA LEU A 31 -9.05 0.24 -4.77
C LEU A 31 -7.73 0.20 -3.98
N TYR A 32 -7.51 -0.87 -3.22
CA TYR A 32 -6.34 -0.98 -2.37
C TYR A 32 -5.05 -1.13 -3.18
N ALA A 33 -5.09 -1.91 -4.27
CA ALA A 33 -3.97 -2.02 -5.18
C ALA A 33 -3.61 -0.69 -5.85
N ARG A 34 -4.61 0.12 -6.21
CA ARG A 34 -4.38 1.47 -6.77
C ARG A 34 -3.70 2.38 -5.77
N ASP A 35 -4.14 2.37 -4.51
CA ASP A 35 -3.51 3.17 -3.45
C ASP A 35 -2.08 2.71 -3.17
N ALA A 36 -1.84 1.41 -3.09
CA ALA A 36 -0.51 0.83 -2.90
C ALA A 36 0.42 1.15 -4.09
N ALA A 37 -0.05 1.04 -5.33
CA ALA A 37 0.72 1.42 -6.51
C ALA A 37 1.06 2.92 -6.53
N GLY A 38 0.12 3.78 -6.13
CA GLY A 38 0.35 5.22 -5.98
C GLY A 38 1.42 5.54 -4.94
N LEU A 39 1.39 4.85 -3.80
CA LEU A 39 2.41 4.96 -2.76
C LEU A 39 3.80 4.54 -3.28
N MET A 40 3.88 3.40 -3.98
CA MET A 40 5.13 2.91 -4.57
C MET A 40 5.70 3.86 -5.63
N MET A 41 4.83 4.45 -6.46
CA MET A 41 5.24 5.45 -7.44
C MET A 41 5.74 6.74 -6.81
N GLU A 42 5.18 7.16 -5.67
CA GLU A 42 5.60 8.39 -5.00
C GLU A 42 6.94 8.20 -4.28
N LEU A 43 7.04 7.14 -3.47
CA LEU A 43 8.25 6.87 -2.69
C LEU A 43 9.44 6.46 -3.57
N ARG A 44 9.18 5.98 -4.80
CA ARG A 44 10.18 5.51 -5.79
C ARG A 44 11.29 4.62 -5.22
N SER A 45 11.02 3.97 -4.10
CA SER A 45 11.99 3.26 -3.29
C SER A 45 11.49 1.86 -3.02
N ASP A 46 12.42 0.93 -2.81
CA ASP A 46 12.10 -0.41 -2.36
C ASP A 46 11.39 -0.34 -0.99
N PRO A 47 10.31 -1.12 -0.76
CA PRO A 47 9.58 -1.13 0.51
C PRO A 47 10.45 -1.43 1.72
N ALA A 48 11.58 -2.13 1.56
CA ALA A 48 12.52 -2.40 2.64
C ALA A 48 13.26 -1.14 3.10
N GLY A 49 13.36 -0.11 2.27
CA GLY A 49 13.98 1.17 2.59
C GLY A 49 13.02 2.25 3.07
N TRP A 50 11.71 1.97 3.08
CA TRP A 50 10.72 2.98 3.47
C TRP A 50 10.83 3.29 4.95
N ARG A 51 10.95 4.58 5.27
CA ARG A 51 10.85 5.01 6.66
C ARG A 51 9.38 5.22 7.02
N PRO A 52 8.98 4.90 8.26
CA PRO A 52 7.63 5.19 8.74
C PRO A 52 7.22 6.65 8.53
N ASN A 53 8.18 7.57 8.63
CA ASN A 53 7.95 9.00 8.43
C ASN A 53 7.59 9.36 6.98
N ASP A 54 8.15 8.67 5.99
CA ASP A 54 7.85 8.96 4.58
C ASP A 54 6.44 8.51 4.22
N VAL A 55 6.07 7.31 4.68
CA VAL A 55 4.71 6.76 4.56
C VAL A 55 3.69 7.67 5.26
N ARG A 56 4.00 8.14 6.48
CA ARG A 56 3.14 9.07 7.22
C ARG A 56 3.03 10.43 6.54
N SER A 57 4.12 10.97 6.00
CA SER A 57 4.12 12.27 5.31
C SER A 57 3.27 12.22 4.04
N TYR A 58 3.38 11.14 3.28
CA TYR A 58 2.52 10.90 2.11
C TYR A 58 1.03 10.86 2.50
N PHE A 59 0.71 10.14 3.57
CA PHE A 59 -0.65 10.06 4.08
C PHE A 59 -1.17 11.43 4.50
N LEU A 60 -0.40 12.20 5.28
CA LEU A 60 -0.78 13.54 5.71
C LEU A 60 -1.03 14.48 4.53
N GLN A 61 -0.18 14.43 3.49
CA GLN A 61 -0.36 15.23 2.28
C GLN A 61 -1.67 14.87 1.56
N ARG A 62 -1.98 13.58 1.44
CA ARG A 62 -3.18 13.10 0.75
C ARG A 62 -4.46 13.30 1.58
N ALA A 63 -4.34 13.21 2.90
CA ALA A 63 -5.40 13.50 3.85
C ALA A 63 -5.74 15.00 3.87
N SER A 64 -4.75 15.88 3.79
CA SER A 64 -4.97 17.33 3.69
C SER A 64 -5.76 17.72 2.43
N ASN A 65 -5.65 16.92 1.36
CA ASN A 65 -6.35 17.13 0.09
C ASN A 65 -7.68 16.35 -0.04
N SER A 66 -8.13 15.64 1.01
CA SER A 66 -9.26 14.71 0.94
C SER A 66 -10.22 14.84 2.14
N GLY A 67 -11.51 14.54 1.92
CA GLY A 67 -12.50 14.47 3.01
C GLY A 67 -12.30 13.25 3.92
N SER A 68 -12.85 13.29 5.14
CA SER A 68 -12.70 12.27 6.20
C SER A 68 -12.98 10.83 5.73
N GLY A 69 -14.03 10.61 4.92
CA GLY A 69 -14.36 9.27 4.42
C GLY A 69 -13.33 8.69 3.43
N THR A 70 -12.53 9.53 2.77
CA THR A 70 -11.42 9.08 1.92
C THR A 70 -10.20 8.74 2.77
N ILE A 71 -9.97 9.50 3.85
CA ILE A 71 -8.88 9.28 4.80
C ILE A 71 -9.02 7.90 5.44
N GLU A 72 -10.20 7.54 5.95
CA GLU A 72 -10.43 6.23 6.59
C GLU A 72 -10.16 5.05 5.64
N LYS A 73 -10.63 5.16 4.40
CA LYS A 73 -10.40 4.13 3.37
C LYS A 73 -8.92 3.99 3.05
N MET A 74 -8.23 5.12 2.94
CA MET A 74 -6.80 5.15 2.65
C MET A 74 -5.99 4.58 3.82
N THR A 75 -6.31 4.92 5.07
CA THR A 75 -5.69 4.32 6.27
C THR A 75 -5.90 2.81 6.30
N THR A 76 -7.12 2.35 6.03
CA THR A 76 -7.44 0.91 6.04
C THR A 76 -6.68 0.15 4.97
N SER A 77 -6.63 0.71 3.76
CA SER A 77 -5.87 0.18 2.62
C SER A 77 -4.38 0.08 2.94
N LEU A 78 -3.80 1.18 3.45
CA LEU A 78 -2.40 1.26 3.80
C LEU A 78 -2.03 0.27 4.91
N ARG A 79 -2.84 0.20 5.97
CA ARG A 79 -2.62 -0.74 7.08
C ARG A 79 -2.65 -2.19 6.58
N ALA A 80 -3.56 -2.52 5.66
CA ALA A 80 -3.59 -3.83 5.03
C ALA A 80 -2.32 -4.11 4.21
N PHE A 81 -1.82 -3.10 3.49
CA PHE A 81 -0.62 -3.21 2.69
C PHE A 81 0.66 -3.34 3.53
N LEU A 82 0.82 -2.53 4.57
CA LEU A 82 1.94 -2.64 5.51
C LEU A 82 1.95 -4.00 6.23
N ARG A 83 0.77 -4.50 6.62
CA ARG A 83 0.65 -5.85 7.19
C ARG A 83 1.04 -6.93 6.19
N TYR A 84 0.66 -6.80 4.92
CA TYR A 84 1.12 -7.69 3.86
C TYR A 84 2.65 -7.64 3.72
N LEU A 85 3.26 -6.46 3.71
CA LEU A 85 4.72 -6.30 3.66
C LEU A 85 5.41 -6.98 4.85
N ALA A 86 4.85 -6.83 6.06
CA ALA A 86 5.38 -7.45 7.26
C ALA A 86 5.31 -8.98 7.19
N VAL A 87 4.18 -9.53 6.74
CA VAL A 87 4.00 -10.99 6.52
C VAL A 87 4.91 -11.50 5.40
N ALA A 88 5.12 -10.71 4.35
CA ALA A 88 6.02 -11.04 3.25
C ALA A 88 7.51 -10.93 3.62
N GLY A 89 7.84 -10.48 4.83
CA GLY A 89 9.22 -10.27 5.29
C GLY A 89 9.94 -9.13 4.55
N ARG A 90 9.19 -8.24 3.89
CA ARG A 90 9.72 -7.11 3.10
C ARG A 90 9.56 -5.77 3.80
N CYS A 91 9.09 -5.77 5.05
CA CYS A 91 8.92 -4.58 5.87
C CYS A 91 9.89 -4.59 7.04
N GLN A 92 10.48 -3.43 7.34
CA GLN A 92 11.21 -3.25 8.59
C GLN A 92 10.25 -3.44 9.78
N ALA A 93 10.66 -4.20 10.79
CA ALA A 93 9.89 -4.37 12.02
C ALA A 93 9.60 -2.99 12.64
N GLY A 94 8.31 -2.66 12.84
CA GLY A 94 7.87 -1.35 13.35
C GLY A 94 6.95 -0.55 12.41
N LEU A 95 6.69 -1.03 11.20
CA LEU A 95 5.74 -0.40 10.26
C LEU A 95 4.28 -0.84 10.46
N ASP A 96 4.00 -1.91 11.22
CA ASP A 96 2.64 -2.45 11.40
C ASP A 96 1.83 -1.78 12.53
N GLY A 97 2.49 -0.92 13.33
CA GLY A 97 1.94 -0.29 14.53
C GLY A 97 1.46 1.16 14.38
N ALA A 98 1.45 1.72 13.17
CA ALA A 98 0.99 3.09 12.89
C ALA A 98 -0.50 3.19 12.53
#